data_AF-A0A430G2D2-F1
#
_entry.id   AF-A0A430G2D2-F1
#
_cell.length_a   1.000
_cell.length_b   1.000
_cell.length_c   1.000
_cell.angle_alpha   90.00
_cell.angle_beta   90.00
_cell.angle_gamma   90.00
#
_symmetry.space_group_name_H-M   'P 1'
#
loop_
_entity.id
_entity.type
_entity.pdbx_description
1 polymer ?
#
loop_
_entity_poly.entity_id
_entity_poly.type
_entity_poly.pdbx_seq_one_letter_code
_entity_poly.pdbx_strand_id
1 'polypeptide(L)'
;MAREKQHHRCACGAPISPKAARCTECAKPIRAAKIRDRARRKRPVPADFAIVAKGKGIDKICRHYGTGPSVVKRWLQESAVDRGPLAAHGWACRPAPDGFALSAARMSLAQLAARYEVSKTIITRWVRETGAKPRQQSQFFPSNSHNRPFQPHRDVSREGQAAAYLQRFGPVFRSDAQGNPNPKGTHWRRSSFVLTTAELIDRAVRNGWDENAWRKIA
;
A
#
# COMPACT_ATOMS: atom_id res chain seq x y z
N MET A 1 29.48 11.37 -23.83
CA MET A 1 30.24 11.94 -22.70
C MET A 1 29.60 11.46 -21.40
N ALA A 2 30.27 10.56 -20.66
CA ALA A 2 29.76 10.04 -19.39
C ALA A 2 29.97 11.09 -18.29
N ARG A 3 28.90 11.50 -17.60
CA ARG A 3 29.02 12.38 -16.42
C ARG A 3 29.66 11.60 -15.28
N GLU A 4 30.86 12.00 -14.91
CA GLU A 4 31.55 11.51 -13.72
C GLU A 4 30.69 11.82 -12.48
N LYS A 5 30.32 10.77 -11.73
CA LYS A 5 29.48 10.91 -10.54
C LYS A 5 30.34 11.50 -9.43
N GLN A 6 30.08 12.76 -9.05
CA GLN A 6 30.70 13.35 -7.87
C GLN A 6 30.37 12.52 -6.63
N HIS A 7 31.38 11.86 -6.06
CA HIS A 7 31.25 11.14 -4.82
C HIS A 7 31.29 12.12 -3.65
N HIS A 8 30.18 12.28 -2.94
CA HIS A 8 30.15 13.02 -1.68
C HIS A 8 31.06 12.31 -0.66
N ARG A 9 31.91 13.09 0.02
CA ARG A 9 32.85 12.59 1.05
C ARG A 9 32.62 13.31 2.36
N CYS A 10 32.80 12.58 3.46
CA CYS A 10 32.83 13.13 4.82
C CYS A 10 34.10 13.98 5.01
N ALA A 11 34.13 14.81 6.05
CA ALA A 11 35.34 15.53 6.45
C ALA A 11 36.56 14.62 6.72
N CYS A 12 36.33 13.35 7.07
CA CYS A 12 37.39 12.35 7.22
C CYS A 12 37.78 11.63 5.91
N GLY A 13 37.25 12.06 4.76
CA GLY A 13 37.54 11.48 3.45
C GLY A 13 36.72 10.23 3.06
N ALA A 14 35.99 9.62 4.00
CA ALA A 14 35.14 8.45 3.74
C ALA A 14 33.95 8.78 2.81
N PRO A 15 33.56 7.87 1.89
CA PRO A 15 32.41 8.10 1.02
C PRO A 15 31.11 8.14 1.83
N ILE A 16 30.21 9.04 1.47
CA ILE A 16 28.90 9.20 2.12
C ILE A 16 27.78 9.19 1.09
N SER A 17 26.58 8.82 1.51
CA SER A 17 25.41 8.94 0.65
C SER A 17 25.10 10.42 0.39
N PRO A 18 24.47 10.78 -0.75
CA PRO A 18 24.14 12.17 -1.08
C PRO A 18 23.28 12.90 -0.03
N LYS A 19 22.60 12.15 0.85
CA LYS A 19 21.75 12.69 1.91
C LYS A 19 22.42 12.76 3.28
N ALA A 20 23.60 12.15 3.45
CA ALA A 20 24.29 12.12 4.71
C ALA A 20 25.30 13.27 4.81
N ALA A 21 25.34 13.95 5.95
CA ALA A 21 26.34 15.01 6.20
C ALA A 21 27.68 14.46 6.73
N ARG A 22 27.70 13.22 7.23
CA ARG A 22 28.88 12.56 7.84
C ARG A 22 28.83 11.06 7.59
N CYS A 23 30.00 10.41 7.56
CA CYS A 23 30.06 8.95 7.54
C CYS A 23 29.58 8.36 8.87
N THR A 24 29.31 7.05 8.88
CA THR A 24 28.84 6.31 10.06
C THR A 24 29.78 6.49 11.25
N GLU A 25 31.09 6.36 11.06
CA GLU A 25 32.09 6.46 12.12
C GLU A 25 32.14 7.87 12.74
N CYS A 26 32.22 8.92 11.92
CA CYS A 26 32.19 10.30 12.41
C CYS A 26 30.85 10.69 13.04
N ALA A 27 29.75 10.01 12.69
CA ALA A 27 28.44 10.22 13.30
C ALA A 27 28.26 9.50 14.64
N LYS A 28 29.00 8.42 14.93
CA LYS A 28 28.91 7.66 16.19
C LYS A 28 29.07 8.53 17.45
N PRO A 29 30.12 9.35 17.62
CA PRO A 29 30.29 10.12 18.86
C PRO A 29 29.17 11.14 19.07
N ILE A 30 28.67 11.75 17.99
CA ILE A 30 27.55 12.72 18.03
C ILE A 30 26.25 12.02 18.41
N ARG A 31 25.98 10.85 17.82
CA ARG A 31 24.81 10.03 18.17
C ARG A 31 24.89 9.61 19.64
N ALA A 32 26.05 9.15 20.10
CA ALA A 32 26.28 8.80 21.50
C ALA A 32 26.10 10.00 22.45
N ALA A 33 26.57 11.20 22.07
CA ALA A 33 26.36 12.43 22.85
C ALA A 33 24.87 12.82 22.91
N LYS A 34 24.15 12.78 21.78
CA LYS A 34 22.69 13.03 21.74
C LYS A 34 21.89 12.01 22.56
N ILE A 35 22.28 10.74 22.54
CA ILE A 35 21.68 9.70 23.38
C ILE A 35 21.92 10.01 24.86
N ARG A 36 23.14 10.42 25.24
CA ARG A 36 23.48 10.82 26.62
C ARG A 36 22.71 12.06 27.09
N ASP A 37 22.59 13.10 26.27
CA ASP A 37 21.81 14.30 26.60
C ASP A 37 20.31 13.98 26.76
N ARG A 38 19.75 13.15 25.87
CA ARG A 38 18.37 12.63 26.03
C ARG A 38 18.21 11.78 27.30
N ALA A 39 19.24 11.04 27.69
CA ALA A 39 19.23 10.25 28.92
C ALA A 39 19.34 11.12 30.19
N ARG A 40 20.01 12.28 30.13
CA ARG A 40 20.11 13.22 31.27
C ARG A 40 18.81 13.97 31.54
N ARG A 41 17.98 14.19 30.52
CA ARG A 41 16.68 14.89 30.66
C ARG A 41 15.50 13.94 30.89
N LYS A 42 15.75 12.74 31.43
CA LYS A 42 14.67 11.82 31.79
C LYS A 42 13.87 12.43 32.94
N ARG A 43 12.60 12.75 32.70
CA ARG A 43 11.68 13.16 33.76
C ARG A 43 11.61 12.07 34.85
N PRO A 44 11.71 12.41 36.16
CA PRO A 44 11.58 11.42 37.23
C PRO A 44 10.18 10.79 37.21
N VAL A 45 10.04 9.59 37.77
CA VAL A 45 8.74 8.95 37.95
C VAL A 45 7.97 9.73 39.02
N PRO A 46 6.74 10.20 38.76
CA PRO A 46 5.92 10.84 39.78
C PRO A 46 5.65 9.92 40.96
N ALA A 47 5.63 10.43 42.20
CA ALA A 47 5.44 9.62 43.41
C ALA A 47 4.07 8.91 43.45
N ASP A 48 3.05 9.52 42.87
CA ASP A 48 1.69 9.01 42.74
C ASP A 48 1.50 8.04 41.56
N PHE A 49 2.52 7.87 40.71
CA PHE A 49 2.41 7.14 39.45
C PHE A 49 1.90 5.71 39.63
N ALA A 50 2.37 5.00 40.65
CA ALA A 50 1.96 3.62 40.91
C ALA A 50 0.46 3.50 41.24
N ILE A 51 -0.06 4.45 42.03
CA ILE A 51 -1.46 4.49 42.44
C ILE A 51 -2.34 4.80 41.22
N VAL A 52 -1.96 5.80 40.43
CA VAL A 52 -2.72 6.22 39.24
C VAL A 52 -2.66 5.18 38.13
N ALA A 53 -1.52 4.50 37.95
CA ALA A 53 -1.31 3.55 36.85
C ALA A 53 -2.07 2.24 37.04
N LYS A 54 -2.41 1.87 38.29
CA LYS A 54 -3.11 0.62 38.61
C LYS A 54 -4.47 0.57 37.90
N GLY A 55 -4.65 -0.42 37.03
CA GLY A 55 -5.88 -0.64 36.26
C GLY A 55 -6.16 0.35 35.12
N LYS A 56 -5.29 1.33 34.83
CA LYS A 56 -5.48 2.26 33.70
C LYS A 56 -4.71 1.80 32.47
N GLY A 57 -5.24 2.02 31.26
CA GLY A 57 -4.50 1.86 30.01
C GLY A 57 -3.46 2.95 29.79
N ILE A 58 -2.46 2.69 28.92
CA ILE A 58 -1.35 3.64 28.65
C ILE A 58 -1.88 5.01 28.22
N ASP A 59 -2.87 5.05 27.33
CA ASP A 59 -3.42 6.32 26.81
C ASP A 59 -4.06 7.18 27.90
N LYS A 60 -4.74 6.56 28.87
CA LYS A 60 -5.33 7.28 30.01
C LYS A 60 -4.25 7.86 30.92
N ILE A 61 -3.14 7.14 31.09
CA ILE A 61 -1.97 7.63 31.85
C ILE A 61 -1.26 8.76 31.09
N CYS A 62 -1.09 8.63 29.77
CA CYS A 62 -0.51 9.68 28.93
C CYS A 62 -1.30 10.99 29.05
N ARG A 63 -2.64 10.92 28.98
CA ARG A 63 -3.52 12.09 29.15
C ARG A 63 -3.43 12.68 30.55
N HIS A 64 -3.38 11.85 31.58
CA HIS A 64 -3.33 12.30 32.97
C HIS A 64 -2.05 13.10 33.28
N TYR A 65 -0.88 12.62 32.84
CA TYR A 65 0.40 13.28 33.10
C TYR A 65 0.85 14.25 31.98
N GLY A 66 0.10 14.37 30.89
CA GLY A 66 0.52 15.16 29.73
C GLY A 66 1.84 14.66 29.13
N THR A 67 2.05 13.34 29.08
CA THR A 67 3.30 12.72 28.60
C THR A 67 3.08 11.78 27.43
N GLY A 68 4.13 11.56 26.64
CA GLY A 68 4.10 10.61 25.53
C GLY A 68 4.19 9.15 26.00
N PRO A 69 3.71 8.18 25.19
CA PRO A 69 3.64 6.77 25.56
C PRO A 69 5.00 6.15 25.86
N SER A 70 6.09 6.64 25.25
CA SER A 70 7.45 6.17 25.54
C SER A 70 7.90 6.51 26.97
N VAL A 71 7.49 7.65 27.51
CA VAL A 71 7.82 8.07 28.89
C VAL A 71 7.02 7.22 29.87
N VAL A 72 5.72 7.04 29.63
CA VAL A 72 4.85 6.18 30.45
C VAL A 72 5.34 4.73 30.48
N LYS A 73 5.72 4.15 29.33
CA LYS A 73 6.30 2.79 29.26
C LYS A 73 7.57 2.66 30.11
N ARG A 74 8.45 3.67 30.05
CA ARG A 74 9.65 3.72 30.89
C ARG A 74 9.28 3.80 32.37
N TRP A 75 8.38 4.69 32.76
CA TRP A 75 7.93 4.80 34.14
C TRP A 75 7.28 3.50 34.66
N LEU A 76 6.51 2.80 33.83
CA LEU A 76 5.96 1.47 34.19
C LEU A 76 7.06 0.44 34.46
N GLN A 77 8.17 0.48 33.70
CA GLN A 77 9.34 -0.38 33.94
C GLN A 77 10.08 0.03 35.21
N GLU A 78 10.31 1.34 35.42
CA GLU A 78 11.06 1.88 36.57
C GLU A 78 10.31 1.75 37.90
N SER A 79 8.96 1.77 37.89
CA SER A 79 8.15 1.71 39.11
C SER A 79 7.71 0.30 39.51
N ALA A 80 8.08 -0.72 38.74
CA ALA A 80 7.70 -2.12 38.96
C ALA A 80 6.18 -2.31 39.22
N VAL A 81 5.35 -1.42 38.67
CA VAL A 81 3.90 -1.49 38.84
C VAL A 81 3.41 -2.71 38.07
N ASP A 82 3.03 -3.75 38.82
CA ASP A 82 2.29 -4.85 38.23
C ASP A 82 0.92 -4.32 37.80
N ARG A 83 0.72 -4.26 36.49
CA ARG A 83 -0.53 -3.81 35.91
C ARG A 83 -1.51 -4.96 35.73
N GLY A 84 -1.15 -6.16 36.20
CA GLY A 84 -1.87 -7.40 36.01
C GLY A 84 -1.84 -7.86 34.54
N PRO A 85 -2.38 -9.06 34.27
CA PRO A 85 -2.47 -9.63 32.93
C PRO A 85 -3.26 -8.76 31.93
N LEU A 86 -4.02 -7.77 32.41
CA LEU A 86 -4.84 -6.87 31.61
C LEU A 86 -4.05 -5.78 30.86
N ALA A 87 -2.77 -5.56 31.15
CA ALA A 87 -2.07 -4.34 30.71
C ALA A 87 -0.76 -4.56 29.94
N ALA A 88 -0.29 -5.80 29.80
CA ALA A 88 0.83 -6.14 28.92
C ALA A 88 0.50 -5.84 27.44
N HIS A 89 -0.78 -5.93 27.07
CA HIS A 89 -1.31 -5.48 25.79
C HIS A 89 -2.48 -4.56 26.11
N GLY A 90 -2.33 -3.25 25.88
CA GLY A 90 -3.23 -2.18 26.34
C GLY A 90 -4.68 -2.22 25.84
N TRP A 91 -5.11 -3.37 25.32
CA TRP A 91 -6.46 -3.75 24.98
C TRP A 91 -6.64 -5.06 25.71
N ALA A 92 -7.39 -5.03 26.83
CA ALA A 92 -7.76 -6.23 27.57
C ALA A 92 -8.01 -7.35 26.56
N CYS A 93 -7.17 -8.40 26.59
CA CYS A 93 -7.30 -9.52 25.68
C CYS A 93 -8.59 -10.23 26.05
N ARG A 94 -9.72 -9.71 25.55
CA ARG A 94 -11.02 -10.37 25.64
C ARG A 94 -10.77 -11.79 25.15
N PRO A 95 -10.92 -12.84 25.98
CA PRO A 95 -10.62 -14.19 25.54
C PRO A 95 -11.48 -14.53 24.34
N ALA A 96 -11.02 -15.46 23.50
CA ALA A 96 -11.86 -15.96 22.42
C ALA A 96 -13.15 -16.53 23.04
N PRO A 97 -14.34 -16.13 22.55
CA PRO A 97 -15.59 -16.69 23.04
C PRO A 97 -15.62 -18.22 22.87
N ASP A 98 -16.32 -18.92 23.75
CA ASP A 98 -16.49 -20.36 23.61
C ASP A 98 -17.13 -20.71 22.26
N GLY A 99 -16.62 -21.75 21.61
CA GLY A 99 -17.06 -22.15 20.26
C GLY A 99 -16.60 -21.22 19.13
N PHE A 100 -15.69 -20.26 19.38
CA PHE A 100 -15.13 -19.39 18.35
C PHE A 100 -14.54 -20.20 17.17
N ALA A 101 -13.84 -21.30 17.44
CA ALA A 101 -13.23 -22.14 16.40
C ALA A 101 -14.26 -22.71 15.40
N LEU A 102 -15.45 -23.10 15.89
CA LEU A 102 -16.55 -23.59 15.04
C LEU A 102 -17.11 -22.47 14.14
N SER A 103 -17.24 -21.26 14.70
CA SER A 103 -17.69 -20.09 13.93
C SER A 103 -16.66 -19.70 12.87
N ALA A 104 -15.37 -19.74 13.24
CA ALA A 104 -14.28 -19.37 12.35
C ALA A 104 -14.23 -20.28 11.12
N ALA A 105 -14.42 -21.59 11.27
CA ALA A 105 -14.42 -22.53 10.15
C ALA A 105 -15.47 -22.21 9.05
N ARG A 106 -16.57 -21.52 9.41
CA ARG A 106 -17.70 -21.25 8.51
C ARG A 106 -17.71 -19.84 7.92
N MET A 107 -17.09 -18.89 8.60
CA MET A 107 -17.18 -17.46 8.31
C MET A 107 -15.83 -16.87 7.90
N SER A 108 -15.85 -15.82 7.08
CA SER A 108 -14.66 -15.02 6.79
C SER A 108 -14.27 -14.15 7.99
N LEU A 109 -13.02 -13.68 8.03
CA LEU A 109 -12.55 -12.76 9.09
C LEU A 109 -13.41 -11.50 9.22
N ALA A 110 -13.95 -10.98 8.11
CA ALA A 110 -14.82 -9.81 8.12
C ALA A 110 -16.19 -10.12 8.73
N GLN A 111 -16.77 -11.28 8.42
CA GLN A 111 -18.02 -11.74 9.01
C GLN A 111 -17.89 -11.99 10.51
N LEU A 112 -16.76 -12.58 10.94
CA LEU A 112 -16.46 -12.77 12.37
C LEU A 112 -16.32 -11.43 13.09
N ALA A 113 -15.61 -10.47 12.51
CA ALA A 113 -15.44 -9.14 13.09
C ALA A 113 -16.79 -8.43 13.29
N ALA A 114 -17.68 -8.51 12.30
CA ALA A 114 -19.03 -7.99 12.39
C ALA A 114 -19.88 -8.72 13.45
N ARG A 115 -19.86 -10.06 13.46
CA ARG A 115 -20.66 -10.89 14.39
C ARG A 115 -20.30 -10.66 15.85
N TYR A 116 -19.03 -10.49 16.16
CA TYR A 116 -18.55 -10.31 17.54
C TYR A 116 -18.36 -8.84 17.92
N GLU A 117 -18.66 -7.91 17.01
CA GLU A 117 -18.48 -6.45 17.20
C GLU A 117 -17.06 -6.08 17.66
N VAL A 118 -16.06 -6.75 17.09
CA VAL A 118 -14.65 -6.52 17.40
C VAL A 118 -13.85 -6.21 16.14
N SER A 119 -12.71 -5.55 16.32
CA SER A 119 -11.80 -5.28 15.21
C SER A 119 -11.26 -6.57 14.59
N LYS A 120 -10.93 -6.52 13.29
CA LYS A 120 -10.27 -7.65 12.60
C LYS A 120 -8.98 -8.08 13.30
N THR A 121 -8.25 -7.16 13.92
CA THR A 121 -7.03 -7.46 14.69
C THR A 121 -7.31 -8.40 15.87
N ILE A 122 -8.43 -8.20 16.59
CA ILE A 122 -8.86 -9.10 17.68
C ILE A 122 -9.21 -10.48 17.11
N ILE A 123 -9.97 -10.55 16.03
CA ILE A 123 -10.30 -11.83 15.37
C ILE A 123 -9.03 -12.56 14.91
N THR A 124 -8.07 -11.86 14.28
CA THR A 124 -6.80 -12.47 13.86
C THR A 124 -6.01 -13.00 15.06
N ARG A 125 -6.06 -12.30 16.20
CA ARG A 125 -5.47 -12.80 17.45
C ARG A 125 -6.18 -14.07 17.93
N TRP A 126 -7.50 -14.06 18.04
CA TRP A 126 -8.29 -15.25 18.43
C TRP A 126 -8.05 -16.45 17.51
N VAL A 127 -7.91 -16.21 16.19
CA VAL A 127 -7.57 -17.24 15.21
C VAL A 127 -6.20 -17.87 15.51
N ARG A 128 -5.21 -17.08 15.93
CA ARG A 128 -3.89 -17.59 16.34
C ARG A 128 -3.95 -18.33 17.68
N GLU A 129 -4.64 -17.78 18.67
CA GLU A 129 -4.79 -18.37 20.02
C GLU A 129 -5.52 -19.72 19.98
N THR A 130 -6.53 -19.85 19.10
CA THR A 130 -7.36 -21.06 19.00
C THR A 130 -6.92 -22.03 17.90
N GLY A 131 -5.94 -21.66 17.07
CA GLY A 131 -5.50 -22.46 15.91
C GLY A 131 -6.58 -22.63 14.83
N ALA A 132 -7.67 -21.89 14.88
CA ALA A 132 -8.77 -22.00 13.92
C ALA A 132 -8.31 -21.62 12.50
N LYS A 133 -8.86 -22.26 11.47
CA LYS A 133 -8.60 -21.91 10.07
C LYS A 133 -9.85 -21.24 9.50
N PRO A 134 -9.91 -19.90 9.45
CA PRO A 134 -11.10 -19.23 8.97
C PRO A 134 -11.34 -19.55 7.50
N ARG A 135 -12.62 -19.60 7.09
CA ARG A 135 -12.95 -19.75 5.67
C ARG A 135 -12.27 -18.62 4.92
N GLN A 136 -11.32 -18.96 4.06
CA GLN A 136 -10.79 -17.99 3.12
C GLN A 136 -11.96 -17.56 2.26
N GLN A 137 -12.34 -16.29 2.39
CA GLN A 137 -13.19 -15.70 1.37
C GLN A 137 -12.43 -15.95 0.08
N SER A 138 -12.99 -16.75 -0.83
CA SER A 138 -12.41 -16.91 -2.16
C SER A 138 -12.18 -15.49 -2.60
N GLN A 139 -10.90 -15.12 -2.70
CA GLN A 139 -10.56 -13.80 -3.15
C GLN A 139 -11.01 -13.84 -4.59
N PHE A 140 -12.25 -13.41 -4.82
CA PHE A 140 -12.65 -12.83 -6.07
C PHE A 140 -11.72 -11.64 -6.16
N PHE A 141 -10.48 -11.89 -6.61
CA PHE A 141 -9.57 -10.86 -7.01
C PHE A 141 -10.36 -10.20 -8.14
N PRO A 142 -10.93 -8.99 -7.96
CA PRO A 142 -11.36 -8.26 -9.14
C PRO A 142 -10.12 -8.21 -10.00
N SER A 143 -10.17 -8.86 -11.17
CA SER A 143 -9.03 -9.02 -12.07
C SER A 143 -8.27 -7.69 -12.09
N ASN A 144 -7.08 -7.73 -11.52
CA ASN A 144 -6.30 -6.58 -11.06
C ASN A 144 -6.53 -5.36 -11.96
N SER A 145 -7.43 -4.44 -11.57
CA SER A 145 -7.85 -3.31 -12.43
C SER A 145 -6.71 -2.33 -12.71
N HIS A 146 -5.63 -2.46 -11.93
CA HIS A 146 -4.38 -1.72 -12.06
C HIS A 146 -3.47 -2.29 -13.16
N ASN A 147 -3.77 -3.48 -13.65
CA ASN A 147 -3.27 -4.04 -14.91
C ASN A 147 -4.32 -3.92 -16.01
N ARG A 148 -5.17 -2.89 -15.98
CA ARG A 148 -5.66 -2.36 -17.26
C ARG A 148 -4.39 -1.89 -17.99
N PRO A 149 -3.97 -2.55 -19.09
CA PRO A 149 -2.85 -2.05 -19.87
C PRO A 149 -3.14 -0.57 -20.09
N PHE A 150 -2.16 0.27 -19.74
CA PHE A 150 -2.18 1.72 -19.92
C PHE A 150 -2.95 1.98 -21.21
N GLN A 151 -4.19 2.49 -21.13
CA GLN A 151 -4.97 2.70 -22.34
C GLN A 151 -4.14 3.69 -23.14
N PRO A 152 -3.51 3.27 -24.26
CA PRO A 152 -2.72 4.19 -25.06
C PRO A 152 -3.66 5.34 -25.39
N HIS A 153 -3.15 6.56 -25.22
CA HIS A 153 -3.87 7.80 -25.48
C HIS A 153 -4.86 7.58 -26.63
N ARG A 154 -6.17 7.74 -26.39
CA ARG A 154 -7.18 7.49 -27.41
C ARG A 154 -6.81 8.29 -28.64
N ASP A 155 -6.55 7.58 -29.73
CA ASP A 155 -6.21 8.19 -31.00
C ASP A 155 -7.49 8.81 -31.57
N VAL A 156 -7.61 10.12 -31.44
CA VAL A 156 -8.78 10.90 -31.86
C VAL A 156 -8.76 11.21 -33.35
N SER A 157 -7.68 10.87 -34.06
CA SER A 157 -7.60 10.99 -35.52
C SER A 157 -8.70 10.19 -36.22
N ARG A 158 -8.98 10.54 -37.47
CA ARG A 158 -9.97 9.86 -38.31
C ARG A 158 -9.67 8.36 -38.41
N GLU A 159 -8.40 8.00 -38.60
CA GLU A 159 -7.95 6.61 -38.66
C GLU A 159 -8.01 5.91 -37.30
N GLY A 160 -7.75 6.61 -36.20
CA GLY A 160 -7.89 6.09 -34.84
C GLY A 160 -9.34 5.73 -34.51
N GLN A 161 -10.29 6.56 -34.94
CA GLN A 161 -11.72 6.30 -34.80
C GLN A 161 -12.17 5.12 -35.66
N ALA A 162 -11.71 5.03 -36.91
CA ALA A 162 -11.97 3.87 -37.78
C ALA A 162 -11.44 2.57 -37.17
N ALA A 163 -10.21 2.59 -36.63
CA ALA A 163 -9.62 1.45 -35.94
C ALA A 163 -10.42 1.05 -34.70
N ALA A 164 -10.80 2.00 -33.85
CA ALA A 164 -11.61 1.77 -32.66
C ALA A 164 -12.97 1.15 -33.00
N TYR A 165 -13.60 1.59 -34.11
CA TYR A 165 -14.82 0.97 -34.61
C TYR A 165 -14.59 -0.50 -35.02
N LEU A 166 -13.51 -0.79 -35.75
CA LEU A 166 -13.18 -2.14 -36.20
C LEU A 166 -12.76 -3.07 -35.05
N GLN A 167 -12.31 -2.54 -33.91
CA GLN A 167 -11.93 -3.35 -32.72
C GLN A 167 -13.09 -4.19 -32.17
N ARG A 168 -14.35 -3.79 -32.40
CA ARG A 168 -15.52 -4.60 -32.02
C ARG A 168 -15.62 -5.92 -32.79
N PHE A 169 -14.91 -6.03 -33.91
CA PHE A 169 -14.88 -7.21 -34.78
C PHE A 169 -13.57 -8.00 -34.69
N GLY A 170 -12.70 -7.67 -33.73
CA GLY A 170 -11.40 -8.33 -33.53
C GLY A 170 -10.25 -7.34 -33.32
N PRO A 171 -9.04 -7.81 -32.98
CA PRO A 171 -7.92 -6.95 -32.63
C PRO A 171 -7.41 -6.13 -33.82
N VAL A 172 -7.27 -4.82 -33.61
CA VAL A 172 -6.71 -3.86 -34.56
C VAL A 172 -5.69 -2.97 -33.83
N PHE A 173 -4.46 -2.90 -34.35
CA PHE A 173 -3.38 -2.12 -33.75
C PHE A 173 -2.48 -1.49 -34.83
N ARG A 174 -1.79 -0.39 -34.50
CA ARG A 174 -0.83 0.27 -35.40
C ARG A 174 0.40 -0.62 -35.63
N SER A 175 0.86 -0.67 -36.87
CA SER A 175 2.02 -1.45 -37.30
C SER A 175 2.88 -0.70 -38.31
N ASP A 176 4.08 -1.21 -38.57
CA ASP A 176 4.85 -0.84 -39.77
C ASP A 176 4.28 -1.52 -41.04
N ALA A 177 4.90 -1.26 -42.19
CA ALA A 177 4.50 -1.84 -43.48
C ALA A 177 4.71 -3.36 -43.54
N GLN A 178 5.55 -3.90 -42.66
CA GLN A 178 5.85 -5.33 -42.52
C GLN A 178 4.91 -6.04 -41.54
N GLY A 179 4.05 -5.30 -40.82
CA GLY A 179 3.06 -5.84 -39.89
C GLY A 179 3.56 -6.04 -38.46
N ASN A 180 4.74 -5.52 -38.11
CA ASN A 180 5.24 -5.53 -36.73
C ASN A 180 4.54 -4.43 -35.90
N PRO A 181 4.20 -4.70 -34.62
CA PRO A 181 3.59 -3.70 -33.76
C PRO A 181 4.47 -2.45 -33.62
N ASN A 182 3.94 -1.29 -34.02
CA ASN A 182 4.62 -0.01 -33.88
C ASN A 182 3.59 1.08 -33.54
N PRO A 183 3.58 1.64 -32.32
CA PRO A 183 2.64 2.68 -31.91
C PRO A 183 2.64 3.93 -32.80
N LYS A 184 3.77 4.21 -33.47
CA LYS A 184 3.94 5.34 -34.39
C LYS A 184 3.86 4.93 -35.87
N GLY A 185 3.46 3.69 -36.13
CA GLY A 185 3.35 3.15 -37.47
C GLY A 185 2.26 3.83 -38.30
N THR A 186 2.49 3.92 -39.61
CA THR A 186 1.55 4.46 -40.60
C THR A 186 0.55 3.42 -41.11
N HIS A 187 0.78 2.14 -40.80
CA HIS A 187 -0.08 1.02 -41.20
C HIS A 187 -0.85 0.47 -40.01
N TRP A 188 -1.86 -0.33 -40.29
CA TRP A 188 -2.72 -0.96 -39.30
C TRP A 188 -2.82 -2.45 -39.56
N ARG A 189 -2.55 -3.25 -38.54
CA ARG A 189 -2.70 -4.69 -38.62
C ARG A 189 -4.04 -5.10 -38.04
N ARG A 190 -4.81 -5.85 -38.84
CA ARG A 190 -6.06 -6.51 -38.44
C ARG A 190 -5.94 -7.98 -38.75
N SER A 191 -5.84 -8.82 -37.72
CA SER A 191 -5.56 -10.24 -37.87
C SER A 191 -4.27 -10.49 -38.68
N SER A 192 -4.36 -11.09 -39.87
CA SER A 192 -3.25 -11.36 -40.79
C SER A 192 -2.99 -10.27 -41.84
N PHE A 193 -3.85 -9.27 -41.96
CA PHE A 193 -3.72 -8.23 -42.99
C PHE A 193 -3.05 -6.97 -42.44
N VAL A 194 -2.10 -6.43 -43.20
CA VAL A 194 -1.54 -5.09 -43.01
C VAL A 194 -2.27 -4.15 -43.97
N LEU A 195 -2.92 -3.13 -43.43
CA LEU A 195 -3.72 -2.17 -44.16
C LEU A 195 -3.07 -0.80 -44.10
N THR A 196 -3.10 -0.10 -45.22
CA THR A 196 -2.85 1.34 -45.27
C THR A 196 -3.99 2.10 -44.58
N THR A 197 -3.78 3.39 -44.31
CA THR A 197 -4.81 4.25 -43.69
C THR A 197 -6.10 4.30 -44.52
N ALA A 198 -6.00 4.41 -45.84
CA ALA A 198 -7.15 4.46 -46.73
C ALA A 198 -7.93 3.13 -46.70
N GLU A 199 -7.23 1.99 -46.82
CA GLU A 199 -7.88 0.67 -46.80
C GLU A 199 -8.56 0.34 -45.47
N LEU A 200 -7.98 0.81 -44.35
CA LEU A 200 -8.59 0.68 -43.03
C LEU A 200 -9.93 1.44 -42.97
N ILE A 201 -9.94 2.69 -43.43
CA ILE A 201 -11.12 3.54 -43.47
C ILE A 201 -12.19 2.94 -44.38
N ASP A 202 -11.83 2.55 -45.61
CA ASP A 202 -12.76 1.95 -46.57
C ASP A 202 -13.37 0.65 -46.01
N ARG A 203 -12.57 -0.14 -45.29
CA ARG A 203 -13.06 -1.35 -44.62
C ARG A 203 -13.97 -1.02 -43.44
N ALA A 204 -13.71 0.04 -42.68
CA ALA A 204 -14.63 0.50 -41.63
C ALA A 204 -15.96 0.96 -42.23
N VAL A 205 -15.94 1.76 -43.30
CA VAL A 205 -17.14 2.25 -44.01
C VAL A 205 -17.98 1.09 -44.55
N ARG A 206 -17.35 0.09 -45.20
CA ARG A 206 -18.04 -1.13 -45.64
C ARG A 206 -18.72 -1.91 -44.50
N ASN A 207 -18.24 -1.77 -43.27
CA ASN A 207 -18.84 -2.39 -42.07
C ASN A 207 -19.86 -1.45 -41.36
N GLY A 208 -20.26 -0.36 -42.02
CA GLY A 208 -21.28 0.58 -41.53
C GLY A 208 -20.71 1.71 -40.67
N TRP A 209 -19.42 2.01 -40.74
CA TRP A 209 -18.86 3.17 -40.03
C TRP A 209 -19.24 4.46 -40.75
N ASP A 210 -19.86 5.40 -40.03
CA ASP A 210 -20.14 6.75 -40.49
C ASP A 210 -19.37 7.73 -39.60
N GLU A 211 -18.42 8.44 -40.20
CA GLU A 211 -17.58 9.45 -39.54
C GLU A 211 -18.39 10.58 -38.90
N ASN A 212 -19.58 10.87 -39.44
CA ASN A 212 -20.46 11.94 -38.97
C ASN A 212 -21.59 11.44 -38.06
N ALA A 213 -21.62 10.16 -37.70
CA ALA A 213 -22.71 9.60 -36.87
C ALA A 213 -22.87 10.34 -35.54
N TRP A 214 -21.76 10.82 -34.94
CA TRP A 214 -21.81 11.58 -33.70
C TRP A 214 -22.49 12.94 -33.83
N ARG A 215 -22.43 13.58 -35.02
CA ARG A 215 -23.10 14.87 -35.28
C ARG A 215 -24.61 14.75 -35.36
N LYS A 216 -25.14 13.55 -35.65
CA LYS A 216 -26.58 13.29 -35.74
C LYS A 216 -27.24 13.09 -34.37
N ILE A 217 -26.46 12.92 -33.31
CA ILE A 217 -26.94 12.65 -31.94
C ILE A 217 -26.92 13.93 -31.08
N ALA A 218 -26.18 14.95 -31.50
CA ALA A 218 -26.08 16.25 -30.82
C ALA A 218 -27.11 17.24 -31.36
#